data_AF-A0A359IAM6-F1
#
_entry.id   AF-A0A359IAM6-F1
#
_cell.length_a   1.000
_cell.length_b   1.000
_cell.length_c   1.000
_cell.angle_alpha   90.00
_cell.angle_beta   90.00
_cell.angle_gamma   90.00
#
_symmetry.space_group_name_H-M   'P 1'
#
loop_
_entity.id
_entity.type
_entity.pdbx_description
1 polymer ?
#
loop_
_entity_poly.entity_id
_entity_poly.type
_entity_poly.pdbx_seq_one_letter_code
_entity_poly.pdbx_strand_id
1 'polypeptide(L)'
;MFELLSEARELYLQNVIADGKRYSRYVDDFINSHRYINCDSAVCRNCHEMNIHIVKGLLTECAHLIHPLFTASDFSFDECMELRRQYDRSEPLPTPIVHRVAKVTDAPPLSFGCNFTQEQMTGIVSCANTYHLFCVSMLHIEDMEAL
;
A
#
# COMPACT_ATOMS: atom_id res chain seq x y z
N MET A 1 18.53 -7.10 1.67
CA MET A 1 17.96 -6.51 0.44
C MET A 1 18.52 -7.14 -0.82
N PHE A 2 19.83 -7.00 -1.12
CA PHE A 2 20.43 -7.61 -2.31
C PHE A 2 20.19 -9.13 -2.38
N GLU A 3 20.48 -9.87 -1.29
CA GLU A 3 20.20 -11.31 -1.21
C GLU A 3 18.73 -11.67 -1.54
N LEU A 4 17.77 -10.89 -1.07
CA LEU A 4 16.35 -11.11 -1.39
C LEU A 4 16.06 -10.90 -2.88
N LEU A 5 16.67 -9.89 -3.51
CA LEU A 5 16.51 -9.65 -4.95
C LEU A 5 17.26 -10.71 -5.79
N SER A 6 18.40 -11.21 -5.31
CA SER A 6 19.12 -12.33 -5.94
C SER A 6 18.27 -13.60 -5.94
N GLU A 7 17.69 -13.97 -4.79
CA GLU A 7 16.77 -15.10 -4.67
C GLU A 7 15.51 -14.90 -5.53
N ALA A 8 14.94 -13.69 -5.51
CA ALA A 8 13.82 -13.34 -6.38
C ALA A 8 14.18 -13.55 -7.86
N ARG A 9 15.36 -13.11 -8.30
CA ARG A 9 15.83 -13.32 -9.68
C ARG A 9 15.91 -14.80 -10.04
N GLU A 10 16.50 -15.63 -9.18
CA GLU A 10 16.60 -17.08 -9.41
C GLU A 10 15.22 -17.72 -9.57
N LEU A 11 14.31 -17.41 -8.64
CA LEU A 11 12.95 -17.94 -8.66
C LEU A 11 12.12 -17.39 -9.83
N TYR A 12 12.38 -16.16 -10.29
CA TYR A 12 11.77 -15.60 -11.49
C TYR A 12 12.23 -16.36 -12.74
N LEU A 13 13.55 -16.55 -12.91
CA LEU A 13 14.11 -17.26 -14.04
C LEU A 13 13.59 -18.70 -14.13
N GLN A 14 13.49 -19.39 -12.99
CA GLN A 14 12.93 -20.73 -12.96
C GLN A 14 11.40 -20.71 -13.19
N ASN A 15 10.66 -20.09 -12.28
CA ASN A 15 9.21 -20.24 -12.28
C ASN A 15 8.54 -19.53 -13.46
N VAL A 16 8.96 -18.31 -13.79
CA VAL A 16 8.27 -17.49 -14.79
C VAL A 16 8.81 -17.79 -16.19
N ILE A 17 10.14 -17.79 -16.36
CA ILE A 17 10.75 -17.97 -17.68
C ILE A 17 10.77 -19.45 -18.10
N ALA A 18 11.26 -20.35 -17.25
CA ALA A 18 11.35 -21.77 -17.61
C ALA A 18 10.00 -22.50 -17.48
N ASP A 19 9.29 -22.30 -16.37
CA ASP A 19 8.07 -23.06 -16.06
C ASP A 19 6.76 -22.36 -16.50
N GLY A 20 6.84 -21.13 -17.02
CA GLY A 20 5.68 -20.39 -17.54
C GLY A 20 4.66 -19.96 -16.47
N LYS A 21 5.06 -19.91 -15.19
CA LYS A 21 4.22 -19.40 -14.10
C LYS A 21 3.89 -17.94 -14.35
N ARG A 22 2.64 -17.56 -14.14
CA ARG A 22 2.21 -16.15 -14.20
C ARG A 22 3.06 -15.30 -13.25
N TYR A 23 3.67 -14.23 -13.76
CA TYR A 23 4.52 -13.32 -12.97
C TYR A 23 3.85 -12.86 -11.67
N SER A 24 2.59 -12.42 -11.71
CA SER A 24 1.89 -11.97 -10.50
C SER A 24 1.73 -13.07 -9.45
N ARG A 25 1.55 -14.34 -9.86
CA ARG A 25 1.52 -15.48 -8.93
C ARG A 25 2.90 -15.80 -8.37
N TYR A 26 3.94 -15.67 -9.18
CA TYR A 26 5.32 -15.76 -8.69
C TYR A 26 5.60 -14.70 -7.62
N VAL A 27 5.23 -13.43 -7.86
CA VAL A 27 5.40 -12.34 -6.89
C VAL A 27 4.63 -12.61 -5.59
N ASP A 28 3.35 -13.00 -5.69
CA ASP A 28 2.55 -13.36 -4.51
C ASP A 28 3.22 -14.47 -3.69
N ASP A 29 3.67 -15.53 -4.33
CA ASP A 29 4.26 -16.68 -3.65
C ASP A 29 5.61 -16.32 -3.02
N PHE A 30 6.44 -15.52 -3.70
CA PHE A 30 7.72 -15.03 -3.17
C PHE A 30 7.55 -14.14 -1.93
N ILE A 31 6.63 -13.16 -1.97
CA ILE A 31 6.38 -12.30 -0.81
C ILE A 31 5.83 -13.10 0.37
N ASN A 32 4.98 -14.10 0.10
CA ASN A 32 4.44 -14.96 1.16
C ASN A 32 5.49 -15.92 1.74
N SER A 33 6.44 -16.43 0.96
CA SER A 33 7.51 -17.31 1.46
C SER A 33 8.47 -16.58 2.41
N HIS A 34 8.61 -15.26 2.25
CA HIS A 34 9.43 -14.43 3.13
C HIS A 34 8.66 -13.76 4.26
N ARG A 35 7.39 -14.12 4.51
CA ARG A 35 6.59 -13.48 5.58
C ARG A 35 7.16 -13.69 6.98
N TYR A 36 7.76 -14.84 7.23
CA TYR A 36 8.32 -15.19 8.53
C TYR A 36 9.81 -15.50 8.37
N ILE A 37 10.61 -15.04 9.33
CA ILE A 37 12.02 -15.38 9.43
C ILE A 37 12.33 -16.04 10.76
N ASN A 38 13.28 -16.97 10.73
CA ASN A 38 13.79 -17.61 11.93
C ASN A 38 14.85 -16.72 12.61
N CYS A 39 14.39 -15.59 13.16
CA CYS A 39 15.22 -14.62 13.88
C CYS A 39 14.44 -14.07 15.07
N ASP A 40 15.01 -14.11 16.28
CA ASP A 40 14.32 -13.66 17.51
C ASP A 40 14.55 -12.18 17.83
N SER A 41 15.52 -11.54 17.17
CA SER A 41 15.79 -10.11 17.33
C SER A 41 14.71 -9.26 16.66
N ALA A 42 14.08 -8.35 17.42
CA ALA A 42 13.12 -7.40 16.87
C ALA A 42 13.73 -6.50 15.78
N VAL A 43 14.98 -6.09 15.93
CA VAL A 43 15.70 -5.28 14.92
C VAL A 43 15.85 -6.05 13.61
N CYS A 44 16.18 -7.33 13.71
CA CYS A 44 16.30 -8.24 12.56
C CYS A 44 14.95 -8.42 11.84
N ARG A 45 13.87 -8.67 12.59
CA ARG A 45 12.50 -8.79 12.05
C ARG A 45 12.05 -7.51 11.35
N ASN A 46 12.25 -6.36 11.98
CA ASN A 46 11.88 -5.07 11.41
C ASN A 46 12.69 -4.76 10.14
N CYS A 47 13.99 -5.05 10.14
CA CYS A 47 14.84 -4.88 8.95
C CYS A 47 14.41 -5.79 7.80
N HIS A 48 14.07 -7.03 8.09
CA HIS A 48 13.54 -7.96 7.11
C HIS A 48 12.19 -7.51 6.56
N GLU A 49 11.27 -7.10 7.43
CA GLU A 49 9.95 -6.59 7.06
C GLU A 49 10.05 -5.35 6.16
N MET A 50 10.93 -4.41 6.50
CA MET A 50 11.21 -3.25 5.65
C MET A 50 11.74 -3.68 4.28
N ASN A 51 12.73 -4.58 4.25
CA ASN A 51 13.32 -5.05 2.99
C ASN A 51 12.30 -5.79 2.11
N ILE A 52 11.48 -6.69 2.67
CA ILE A 52 10.48 -7.42 1.89
C ILE A 52 9.40 -6.48 1.35
N HIS A 53 9.07 -5.41 2.08
CA HIS A 53 8.14 -4.39 1.59
C HIS A 53 8.72 -3.61 0.40
N ILE A 54 10.00 -3.23 0.45
CA ILE A 54 10.69 -2.60 -0.68
C ILE A 54 10.74 -3.55 -1.88
N VAL A 55 11.11 -4.83 -1.67
CA VAL A 55 11.13 -5.83 -2.76
C VAL A 55 9.74 -5.99 -3.38
N LYS A 56 8.68 -6.04 -2.56
CA LYS A 56 7.31 -6.08 -3.06
C LYS A 56 7.03 -4.91 -3.99
N GLY A 57 7.29 -3.68 -3.54
CA GLY A 57 7.13 -2.47 -4.34
C GLY A 57 7.90 -2.54 -5.66
N LEU A 58 9.17 -2.94 -5.62
CA LEU A 58 9.98 -3.13 -6.82
C LEU A 58 9.38 -4.14 -7.79
N LEU A 59 8.95 -5.31 -7.30
CA LEU A 59 8.39 -6.37 -8.13
C LEU A 59 7.01 -6.00 -8.70
N THR A 60 6.23 -5.14 -8.04
CA THR A 60 4.88 -4.78 -8.49
C THR A 60 4.81 -3.46 -9.25
N GLU A 61 5.43 -2.41 -8.73
CA GLU A 61 5.33 -1.03 -9.22
C GLU A 61 6.43 -0.73 -10.26
N CYS A 62 7.60 -1.36 -10.09
CA CYS A 62 8.75 -1.22 -10.99
C CYS A 62 9.02 -2.48 -11.82
N ALA A 63 7.99 -3.31 -12.09
CA ALA A 63 8.14 -4.54 -12.86
C ALA A 63 8.84 -4.33 -14.22
N HIS A 64 8.61 -3.18 -14.85
CA HIS A 64 9.23 -2.78 -16.11
C HIS A 64 10.76 -2.60 -16.03
N LEU A 65 11.30 -2.25 -14.85
CA LEU A 65 12.74 -2.19 -14.58
C LEU A 65 13.27 -3.53 -14.06
N ILE A 66 12.46 -4.28 -13.31
CA ILE A 66 12.82 -5.60 -12.78
C ILE A 66 13.00 -6.63 -13.88
N HIS A 67 12.09 -6.70 -14.87
CA HIS A 67 12.19 -7.75 -15.89
C HIS A 67 13.53 -7.70 -16.66
N PRO A 68 13.97 -6.56 -17.21
CA PRO A 68 15.27 -6.47 -17.86
C PRO A 68 16.42 -6.84 -16.92
N LEU A 69 16.40 -6.32 -15.68
CA LEU A 69 17.43 -6.59 -14.67
C LEU A 69 17.54 -8.07 -14.34
N PHE A 70 16.40 -8.78 -14.21
CA PHE A 70 16.40 -10.21 -13.91
C PHE A 70 16.83 -11.08 -15.09
N THR A 71 16.54 -10.66 -16.32
CA THR A 71 16.94 -11.37 -17.54
C THR A 71 18.35 -11.04 -18.02
N ALA A 72 19.00 -10.01 -17.46
CA ALA A 72 20.37 -9.67 -17.79
C ALA A 72 21.32 -10.84 -17.48
N SER A 73 22.39 -10.96 -18.27
CA SER A 73 23.41 -12.00 -18.10
C SER A 73 24.13 -11.88 -16.76
N ASP A 74 24.35 -10.65 -16.34
CA ASP A 74 24.94 -10.21 -15.10
C ASP A 74 23.87 -9.62 -14.19
N PHE A 75 24.15 -9.65 -12.89
CA PHE A 75 23.27 -9.10 -11.85
C PHE A 75 24.14 -8.61 -10.71
N SER A 76 24.29 -7.29 -10.61
CA SER A 76 25.21 -6.69 -9.65
C SER A 76 24.50 -6.04 -8.45
N PHE A 77 25.25 -5.93 -7.35
CA PHE A 77 24.82 -5.19 -6.17
C PHE A 77 24.52 -3.72 -6.48
N ASP A 78 25.39 -3.08 -7.27
CA ASP A 78 25.28 -1.64 -7.57
C ASP A 78 24.01 -1.33 -8.38
N GLU A 79 23.68 -2.17 -9.37
CA GLU A 79 22.43 -2.02 -10.13
C GLU A 79 21.19 -2.20 -9.25
N CYS A 80 21.21 -3.15 -8.31
CA CYS A 80 20.13 -3.32 -7.36
C CYS A 80 19.97 -2.10 -6.44
N MET A 81 21.08 -1.51 -6.00
CA MET A 81 21.05 -0.31 -5.17
C MET A 81 20.59 0.92 -5.95
N GLU A 82 20.94 1.01 -7.22
CA GLU A 82 20.46 2.10 -8.07
C GLU A 82 18.96 1.96 -8.38
N LEU A 83 18.48 0.74 -8.66
CA LEU A 83 17.05 0.47 -8.81
C LEU A 83 16.27 0.87 -7.55
N ARG A 84 16.78 0.51 -6.37
CA ARG A 84 16.19 0.94 -5.11
C ARG A 84 16.17 2.46 -4.97
N ARG A 85 17.26 3.15 -5.29
CA ARG A 85 17.33 4.62 -5.22
C ARG A 85 16.34 5.29 -6.17
N GLN A 86 16.12 4.70 -7.35
CA GLN A 86 15.10 5.18 -8.28
C GLN A 86 13.70 4.98 -7.70
N TYR A 87 13.43 3.82 -7.11
CA TYR A 87 12.18 3.54 -6.42
C TYR A 87 11.91 4.51 -5.26
N ASP A 88 12.91 4.73 -4.39
CA ASP A 88 12.81 5.62 -3.23
C ASP A 88 12.54 7.09 -3.62
N ARG A 89 12.86 7.50 -4.85
CA ARG A 89 12.59 8.85 -5.39
C ARG A 89 11.35 8.92 -6.29
N SER A 90 10.77 7.78 -6.63
CA SER A 90 9.59 7.72 -7.46
C SER A 90 8.38 8.13 -6.63
N GLU A 91 7.53 8.97 -7.19
CA GLU A 91 6.20 9.19 -6.60
C GLU A 91 5.47 7.84 -6.56
N PRO A 92 4.78 7.51 -5.45
CA PRO A 92 3.95 6.32 -5.41
C PRO A 92 3.01 6.34 -6.61
N LEU A 93 2.88 5.21 -7.30
CA LEU A 93 1.80 5.08 -8.28
C LEU A 93 0.51 5.50 -7.56
N PRO A 94 -0.37 6.30 -8.20
CA PRO A 94 -1.64 6.63 -7.59
C PRO A 94 -2.23 5.32 -7.14
N THR A 95 -2.39 5.15 -5.81
CA THR A 95 -3.09 3.98 -5.27
C THR A 95 -4.31 3.85 -6.14
N PRO A 96 -4.55 2.72 -6.84
CA PRO A 96 -5.75 2.58 -7.62
C PRO A 96 -6.83 2.91 -6.61
N ILE A 97 -7.45 4.07 -6.77
CA ILE A 97 -8.57 4.44 -5.95
C ILE A 97 -9.51 3.36 -6.40
N VAL A 98 -9.61 2.31 -5.59
CA VAL A 98 -10.78 1.47 -5.57
C VAL A 98 -11.82 2.45 -5.03
N HIS A 99 -12.23 3.37 -5.89
CA HIS A 99 -13.62 3.61 -6.11
C HIS A 99 -14.10 2.19 -6.32
N ARG A 100 -14.53 1.56 -5.22
CA ARG A 100 -15.80 0.88 -5.27
C ARG A 100 -16.71 1.94 -5.87
N VAL A 101 -16.75 1.98 -7.19
CA VAL A 101 -17.95 2.28 -7.92
C VAL A 101 -18.85 1.05 -7.67
N ALA A 102 -19.15 0.77 -6.39
CA ALA A 102 -20.54 0.60 -6.07
C ALA A 102 -21.15 1.85 -6.68
N LYS A 103 -21.98 1.70 -7.70
CA LYS A 103 -22.75 2.79 -8.28
C LYS A 103 -23.29 3.67 -7.14
N VAL A 104 -22.58 4.72 -6.75
CA VAL A 104 -23.08 5.76 -5.83
C VAL A 104 -23.84 6.74 -6.71
N THR A 105 -24.76 6.21 -7.50
CA THR A 105 -25.72 7.00 -8.25
C THR A 105 -27.14 6.65 -7.85
N ASP A 106 -27.34 5.59 -7.05
CA ASP A 106 -28.67 5.18 -6.57
C ASP A 106 -28.72 4.92 -5.04
N ALA A 107 -27.62 5.11 -4.31
CA ALA A 107 -27.65 4.98 -2.85
C ALA A 107 -28.30 6.23 -2.24
N PRO A 108 -29.30 6.08 -1.35
CA PRO A 108 -29.85 7.20 -0.60
C PRO A 108 -28.72 7.95 0.12
N PRO A 109 -28.84 9.27 0.33
CA PRO A 109 -27.88 10.01 1.14
C PRO A 109 -27.72 9.31 2.50
N LEU A 110 -26.48 9.24 2.97
CA LEU A 110 -26.17 8.67 4.28
C LEU A 110 -26.92 9.49 5.34
N SER A 111 -27.83 8.82 6.06
CA SER A 111 -28.62 9.40 7.13
C SER A 111 -28.50 8.51 8.37
N PHE A 112 -28.56 9.12 9.55
CA PHE A 112 -28.61 8.38 10.81
C PHE A 112 -29.93 7.63 11.01
N GLY A 113 -30.94 7.86 10.17
CA GLY A 113 -32.25 7.21 10.27
C GLY A 113 -33.09 7.67 11.46
N CYS A 114 -32.72 8.79 12.09
CA CYS A 114 -33.43 9.41 13.21
C CYS A 114 -33.25 10.93 13.21
N ASN A 115 -34.14 11.60 13.94
CA ASN A 115 -33.97 13.01 14.27
C ASN A 115 -33.19 13.12 15.58
N PHE A 116 -32.28 14.09 15.65
CA PHE A 116 -31.58 14.43 16.89
C PHE A 116 -32.40 15.42 17.71
N THR A 117 -32.32 15.29 19.03
CA THR A 117 -32.74 16.35 19.94
C THR A 117 -31.71 17.48 19.94
N GLN A 118 -32.11 18.67 20.40
CA GLN A 118 -31.21 19.82 20.54
C GLN A 118 -29.96 19.49 21.36
N GLU A 119 -30.10 18.72 22.44
CA GLU A 119 -29.01 18.32 23.32
C GLU A 119 -28.02 17.38 22.60
N GLN A 120 -28.54 16.40 21.85
CA GLN A 120 -27.71 15.51 21.05
C GLN A 120 -26.97 16.28 19.94
N MET A 121 -27.66 17.20 19.27
CA MET A 121 -27.05 18.04 18.23
C MET A 121 -25.95 18.94 18.81
N THR A 122 -26.18 19.50 20.01
CA THR A 122 -25.17 20.28 20.75
C THR A 122 -23.95 19.43 21.07
N GLY A 123 -24.13 18.18 21.52
CA GLY A 123 -23.04 17.24 21.76
C GLY A 123 -22.25 16.91 20.50
N ILE A 124 -22.93 16.68 19.38
CA ILE A 124 -22.30 16.41 18.08
C ILE A 124 -21.44 17.60 17.62
N VAL A 125 -21.99 18.82 17.66
CA VAL A 125 -21.27 20.06 17.33
C VAL A 125 -20.05 20.24 18.24
N SER A 126 -20.22 20.01 19.55
CA SER A 126 -19.11 20.12 20.50
C SER A 126 -17.99 19.14 20.16
N CYS A 127 -18.31 17.86 19.89
CA CYS A 127 -17.32 16.87 19.50
C CYS A 127 -16.61 17.28 18.19
N ALA A 128 -17.38 17.73 17.19
CA ALA A 128 -16.82 18.14 15.90
C ALA A 128 -15.84 19.31 16.04
N ASN A 129 -16.16 20.29 16.89
CA ASN A 129 -15.29 21.41 17.20
C ASN A 129 -14.06 21.00 18.01
N THR A 130 -14.23 20.16 19.05
CA THR A 130 -13.12 19.69 19.90
C THR A 130 -12.06 18.92 19.12
N TYR A 131 -12.49 18.12 18.14
CA TYR A 131 -11.59 17.29 17.34
C TYR A 131 -11.28 17.86 15.96
N HIS A 132 -11.70 19.10 15.67
CA HIS A 132 -11.46 19.77 14.39
C HIS A 132 -11.85 18.93 13.18
N LEU A 133 -13.04 18.30 13.24
CA LEU A 133 -13.51 17.40 12.17
C LEU A 133 -13.83 18.14 10.85
N PHE A 134 -13.98 19.47 10.90
CA PHE A 134 -14.27 20.31 9.75
C PHE A 134 -13.25 21.45 9.64
N CYS A 135 -13.06 21.96 8.42
CA CYS A 135 -12.13 23.05 8.12
C CYS A 135 -12.65 24.46 8.50
N VAL A 136 -13.83 24.54 9.12
CA VAL A 136 -14.37 25.82 9.61
C VAL A 136 -13.88 26.09 11.03
N SER A 137 -13.66 27.37 11.34
CA SER A 137 -13.08 27.78 12.63
C SER A 137 -13.96 27.43 13.83
N MET A 138 -15.28 27.41 13.65
CA MET A 138 -16.26 27.00 14.66
C MET A 138 -17.56 26.60 13.96
N LEU A 139 -18.08 25.41 14.27
CA LEU A 139 -19.38 24.93 13.82
C LEU A 139 -20.47 25.38 14.78
N HIS A 140 -21.59 25.83 14.22
CA HIS A 140 -22.84 26.04 14.92
C HIS A 140 -23.83 24.89 14.66
N ILE A 141 -24.93 24.88 15.42
CA ILE A 141 -25.96 23.83 15.30
C ILE A 141 -26.66 23.93 13.95
N GLU A 142 -26.93 25.15 13.50
CA GLU A 142 -27.56 25.48 12.24
C GLU A 142 -26.73 24.97 11.05
N ASP A 143 -25.39 24.99 11.18
CA ASP A 143 -24.49 24.45 10.15
C ASP A 143 -24.64 22.94 10.00
N MET A 144 -24.81 22.22 11.12
CA MET A 144 -24.97 20.76 11.13
C MET A 144 -26.37 20.31 10.71
N GLU A 145 -27.40 21.12 10.98
CA GLU A 145 -28.78 20.84 10.56
C GLU A 145 -29.00 21.06 9.06
N ALA A 146 -28.14 21.83 8.40
CA ALA A 146 -28.21 22.14 6.98
C ALA A 146 -27.43 21.17 6.06
N LEU A 147 -26.73 20.17 6.64
CA LEU A 147 -25.97 19.13 5.92
C LEU A 147 -26.85 17.99 5.41
#